data_AF-A0A9E5TVW8-F1
#
_entry.id   AF-A0A9E5TVW8-F1
#
_cell.length_a   1.000
_cell.length_b   1.000
_cell.length_c   1.000
_cell.angle_alpha   90.00
_cell.angle_beta   90.00
_cell.angle_gamma   90.00
#
_symmetry.space_group_name_H-M   'P 1'
#
loop_
_entity.id
_entity.type
_entity.pdbx_description
1 polymer ?
#
loop_
_entity_poly.entity_id
_entity_poly.type
_entity_poly.pdbx_seq_one_letter_code
_entity_poly.pdbx_strand_id
1 'polypeptide(L)'
;MSGTRRIRCNHWRLPAVLAVLIGAMGLAGPVQLSAQDYWGAEDCADCHPDNYENWVASGHRFILMHSAEARNRAIPLPAGLTWDDISYVIGGHKRKARFLDTDGYIITGDGNGPGNNQFNFLTGEWSDYHAGEANLVYDCGACHTTGYTADGNPDGLPGIQGTFAFAGVQCEACHGPGDTMQVDGTAAMCGECHSRGDTATIQASGGFIRHQAQYNEFLASPHSDQLACVSCHNPHKQSQWSIKTECEDCHATQAAAYANNVMYDAGVECTDCHMPMATLSAQPLGPHQGDLKTHLFRINPGANYQMFSGNGSQVNLDGNGKGAVNVEFACKSCHGNRSTSWLATNAEGFHSDEFKITFAITGTWWGGAARDGEGWLIDNGPLGFFAALYTYDPMGNQAYLVGLGQPSGTMVTVDLVITDGATFGTGFNPNDVNRPAWGTAKFTFTSCTQGTVEFMPNQAMIDMGYEAFTVNIERLLTSEACTA
;
A
#
# COMPACT_ATOMS: atom_id res chain seq x y z
N MET A 1 50.93 -4.77 -28.87
CA MET A 1 50.96 -3.71 -27.83
C MET A 1 49.78 -3.99 -26.89
N SER A 2 49.82 -5.06 -26.09
CA SER A 2 50.40 -5.16 -24.74
C SER A 2 49.87 -4.10 -23.75
N GLY A 3 49.00 -4.53 -22.85
CA GLY A 3 48.52 -3.71 -21.74
C GLY A 3 47.58 -4.44 -20.78
N THR A 4 47.81 -5.72 -20.48
CA THR A 4 47.15 -6.44 -19.38
C THR A 4 47.51 -5.80 -18.04
N ARG A 5 46.60 -5.08 -17.40
CA ARG A 5 46.71 -4.75 -15.97
C ARG A 5 46.19 -5.92 -15.15
N ARG A 6 47.07 -6.41 -14.28
CA ARG A 6 46.89 -7.57 -13.40
C ARG A 6 45.98 -7.20 -12.24
N ILE A 7 44.95 -8.02 -12.01
CA ILE A 7 44.22 -8.11 -10.75
C ILE A 7 45.19 -8.62 -9.68
N ARG A 8 45.31 -7.90 -8.56
CA ARG A 8 46.00 -8.36 -7.35
C ARG A 8 45.08 -8.13 -6.14
N CYS A 9 44.22 -9.10 -5.84
CA CYS A 9 43.76 -9.32 -4.47
C CYS A 9 44.64 -10.44 -3.90
N ASN A 10 45.65 -10.09 -3.09
CA ASN A 10 46.41 -11.10 -2.37
C ASN A 10 47.00 -10.53 -1.08
N HIS A 11 46.25 -10.67 0.02
CA HIS A 11 46.82 -10.65 1.37
C HIS A 11 46.61 -12.01 2.02
N TRP A 12 47.57 -12.90 1.79
CA TRP A 12 47.77 -14.10 2.60
C TRP A 12 48.28 -13.69 3.98
N ARG A 13 47.58 -14.09 5.05
CA ARG A 13 48.13 -14.12 6.42
C ARG A 13 48.58 -15.56 6.75
N LEU A 14 49.87 -15.70 7.09
CA LEU A 14 50.48 -16.93 7.62
C LEU A 14 49.99 -17.21 9.06
N PRO A 15 49.94 -18.47 9.52
CA PRO A 15 49.58 -18.78 10.90
C PRO A 15 50.82 -18.63 11.81
N ALA A 16 50.69 -17.85 12.90
CA ALA A 16 51.73 -17.74 13.91
C ALA A 16 51.60 -18.87 14.95
N VAL A 17 52.73 -19.54 15.17
CA VAL A 17 52.94 -20.64 16.11
C VAL A 17 52.96 -20.14 17.55
N LEU A 18 52.36 -20.94 18.44
CA LEU A 18 52.36 -20.82 19.90
C LEU A 18 53.80 -20.77 20.48
N ALA A 19 54.11 -19.75 21.29
CA ALA A 19 55.24 -19.80 22.22
C ALA A 19 54.86 -19.09 23.54
N VAL A 20 55.16 -19.76 24.64
CA VAL A 20 54.73 -19.46 26.02
C VAL A 20 55.73 -18.51 26.73
N LEU A 21 55.16 -17.48 27.38
CA LEU A 21 55.56 -16.70 28.57
C LEU A 21 57.05 -16.56 28.97
N ILE A 22 57.51 -15.30 29.11
CA ILE A 22 58.17 -14.76 30.33
C ILE A 22 57.82 -13.25 30.44
N GLY A 23 57.44 -12.80 31.63
CA GLY A 23 56.88 -11.48 31.88
C GLY A 23 57.86 -10.31 31.97
N ALA A 24 57.32 -9.11 31.74
CA ALA A 24 57.81 -7.86 32.30
C ALA A 24 56.62 -6.89 32.40
N MET A 25 56.36 -6.41 33.62
CA MET A 25 55.47 -5.28 33.89
C MET A 25 55.98 -4.05 33.12
N GLY A 26 55.19 -3.57 32.17
CA GLY A 26 55.43 -2.36 31.39
C GLY A 26 54.13 -1.58 31.26
N LEU A 27 54.21 -0.28 31.56
CA LEU A 27 53.12 0.68 31.65
C LEU A 27 52.17 0.61 30.44
N ALA A 28 50.89 0.35 30.69
CA ALA A 28 49.84 0.54 29.70
C ALA A 28 49.68 2.04 29.45
N GLY A 29 50.27 2.53 28.36
CA GLY A 29 49.85 3.79 27.76
C GLY A 29 48.39 3.68 27.29
N PRO A 30 47.65 4.81 27.19
CA PRO A 30 46.29 4.77 26.73
C PRO A 30 46.24 4.15 25.34
N VAL A 31 45.42 3.10 25.20
CA VAL A 31 45.03 2.55 23.89
C VAL A 31 44.20 3.64 23.20
N GLN A 32 44.90 4.49 22.46
CA GLN A 32 44.65 4.82 21.06
C GLN A 32 43.58 3.96 20.36
N LEU A 33 42.28 3.99 20.73
CA LEU A 33 41.24 3.46 19.84
C LEU A 33 41.33 4.25 18.54
N SER A 34 41.79 3.62 17.46
CA SER A 34 41.76 4.25 16.14
C SER A 34 40.30 4.54 15.79
N ALA A 35 40.01 5.73 15.28
CA ALA A 35 38.79 5.97 14.53
C ALA A 35 38.66 4.82 13.51
N GLN A 36 37.49 4.18 13.45
CA GLN A 36 37.24 3.19 12.41
C GLN A 36 37.31 3.93 11.07
N ASP A 37 38.24 3.54 10.20
CA ASP A 37 38.44 4.22 8.91
C ASP A 37 37.25 3.88 8.01
N TYR A 38 36.33 4.82 7.87
CA TYR A 38 35.30 4.79 6.84
C TYR A 38 35.92 5.20 5.50
N TRP A 39 35.69 4.41 4.45
CA TRP A 39 36.34 4.57 3.14
C TRP A 39 35.41 5.28 2.13
N GLY A 40 34.10 5.15 2.29
CA GLY A 40 33.11 5.72 1.41
C GLY A 40 32.68 4.74 0.30
N ALA A 41 31.48 4.95 -0.23
CA ALA A 41 30.86 4.05 -1.18
C ALA A 41 31.62 3.96 -2.51
N GLU A 42 32.33 5.01 -2.92
CA GLU A 42 33.14 5.04 -4.14
C GLU A 42 34.21 3.93 -4.13
N ASP A 43 34.84 3.69 -2.99
CA ASP A 43 35.86 2.62 -2.86
C ASP A 43 35.23 1.22 -2.98
N CYS A 44 33.95 1.08 -2.63
CA CYS A 44 33.22 -0.17 -2.81
C CYS A 44 32.90 -0.46 -4.29
N ALA A 45 32.79 0.57 -5.13
CA ALA A 45 32.37 0.48 -6.53
C ALA A 45 33.31 -0.39 -7.40
N ASP A 46 34.61 -0.39 -7.06
CA ASP A 46 35.62 -1.15 -7.80
C ASP A 46 35.38 -2.67 -7.76
N CYS A 47 34.83 -3.18 -6.66
CA CYS A 47 34.53 -4.61 -6.47
C CYS A 47 33.04 -4.93 -6.57
N HIS A 48 32.17 -3.96 -6.28
CA HIS A 48 30.71 -4.13 -6.25
C HIS A 48 29.98 -3.13 -7.18
N PRO A 49 30.31 -3.09 -8.48
CA PRO A 49 29.79 -2.06 -9.39
C PRO A 49 28.25 -2.09 -9.49
N ASP A 50 27.64 -3.27 -9.57
CA ASP A 50 26.18 -3.38 -9.70
C ASP A 50 25.44 -2.86 -8.45
N ASN A 51 25.93 -3.18 -7.26
CA ASN A 51 25.32 -2.71 -6.02
C ASN A 51 25.54 -1.21 -5.85
N TYR A 52 26.73 -0.70 -6.19
CA TYR A 52 27.03 0.72 -6.17
C TYR A 52 26.12 1.49 -7.13
N GLU A 53 25.98 1.04 -8.39
CA GLU A 53 25.11 1.69 -9.38
C GLU A 53 23.64 1.75 -8.91
N ASN A 54 23.13 0.66 -8.33
CA ASN A 54 21.79 0.65 -7.74
C ASN A 54 21.69 1.63 -6.55
N TRP A 55 22.67 1.62 -5.65
CA TRP A 55 22.70 2.44 -4.44
C TRP A 55 22.81 3.93 -4.76
N VAL A 56 23.64 4.32 -5.74
CA VAL A 56 23.80 5.72 -6.17
C VAL A 56 22.48 6.35 -6.58
N ALA A 57 21.59 5.53 -7.13
CA ALA A 57 20.26 5.96 -7.54
C ALA A 57 19.26 5.96 -6.36
N SER A 58 19.56 5.29 -5.24
CA SER A 58 18.66 5.08 -4.11
C SER A 58 18.44 6.32 -3.23
N GLY A 59 17.32 6.34 -2.50
CA GLY A 59 17.01 7.40 -1.54
C GLY A 59 17.94 7.46 -0.33
N HIS A 60 18.61 6.35 0.02
CA HIS A 60 19.56 6.29 1.14
C HIS A 60 20.75 7.22 0.95
N ARG A 61 21.31 7.27 -0.27
CA ARG A 61 22.37 8.23 -0.62
C ARG A 61 21.89 9.68 -0.49
N PHE A 62 20.63 9.93 -0.82
CA PHE A 62 20.06 11.28 -0.92
C PHE A 62 19.35 11.76 0.36
N ILE A 63 19.41 11.04 1.48
CA ILE A 63 18.72 11.48 2.70
C ILE A 63 19.37 12.71 3.32
N LEU A 64 20.67 12.91 3.10
CA LEU A 64 21.41 14.13 3.40
C LEU A 64 22.44 14.39 2.31
N MET A 65 22.43 15.58 1.71
CA MET A 65 23.38 15.99 0.67
C MET A 65 23.97 17.35 0.99
N HIS A 66 25.29 17.52 0.82
CA HIS A 66 25.91 18.84 0.85
C HIS A 66 25.40 19.70 -0.31
N SER A 67 25.25 21.01 -0.11
CA SER A 67 24.68 21.94 -1.10
C SER A 67 25.40 21.93 -2.45
N ALA A 68 26.73 21.73 -2.41
CA ALA A 68 27.57 21.60 -3.60
C ALA A 68 27.13 20.46 -4.55
N GLU A 69 26.59 19.36 -4.01
CA GLU A 69 26.00 18.26 -4.78
C GLU A 69 24.53 18.55 -5.09
N ALA A 70 23.75 18.95 -4.08
CA ALA A 70 22.30 19.10 -4.18
C ALA A 70 21.86 20.11 -5.25
N ARG A 71 22.66 21.18 -5.48
CA ARG A 71 22.40 22.20 -6.52
C ARG A 71 22.41 21.69 -7.96
N ASN A 72 22.95 20.49 -8.19
CA ASN A 72 22.93 19.85 -9.50
C ASN A 72 21.64 19.06 -9.76
N ARG A 73 20.68 19.11 -8.84
CA ARG A 73 19.39 18.42 -8.91
C ARG A 73 18.25 19.43 -9.03
N ALA A 74 17.12 18.98 -9.57
CA ALA A 74 15.89 19.76 -9.65
C ALA A 74 15.17 19.82 -8.29
N ILE A 75 15.81 20.43 -7.29
CA ILE A 75 15.27 20.63 -5.95
C ILE A 75 14.85 22.11 -5.82
N PRO A 76 13.55 22.41 -5.70
CA PRO A 76 13.10 23.78 -5.44
C PRO A 76 13.58 24.27 -4.07
N LEU A 77 14.01 25.53 -4.00
CA LEU A 77 14.36 26.20 -2.74
C LEU A 77 13.16 26.98 -2.19
N PRO A 78 13.07 27.19 -0.87
CA PRO A 78 12.08 28.09 -0.30
C PRO A 78 12.17 29.48 -0.93
N ALA A 79 11.03 30.18 -1.05
CA ALA A 79 10.97 31.46 -1.72
C ALA A 79 11.96 32.45 -1.09
N GLY A 80 12.77 33.13 -1.91
CA GLY A 80 13.75 34.13 -1.42
C GLY A 80 15.07 33.56 -0.90
N LEU A 81 15.24 32.24 -0.88
CA LEU A 81 16.54 31.60 -0.61
C LEU A 81 17.27 31.26 -1.89
N THR A 82 18.60 31.26 -1.80
CA THR A 82 19.53 30.85 -2.85
C THR A 82 20.41 29.70 -2.36
N TRP A 83 21.13 29.05 -3.27
CA TRP A 83 22.06 27.98 -2.87
C TRP A 83 23.22 28.46 -1.99
N ASP A 84 23.50 29.76 -1.96
CA ASP A 84 24.51 30.35 -1.08
C ASP A 84 24.05 30.38 0.39
N ASP A 85 22.74 30.24 0.62
CA ASP A 85 22.14 30.22 1.96
C ASP A 85 22.05 28.79 2.55
N ILE A 86 22.47 27.77 1.81
CA ILE A 86 22.22 26.35 2.13
C ILE A 86 23.54 25.61 2.37
N SER A 87 23.68 24.96 3.53
CA SER A 87 24.79 24.02 3.78
C SER A 87 24.45 22.60 3.31
N TYR A 88 23.27 22.11 3.68
CA TYR A 88 22.81 20.76 3.36
C TYR A 88 21.32 20.72 2.98
N VAL A 89 20.95 19.72 2.20
CA VAL A 89 19.56 19.34 1.91
C VAL A 89 19.24 18.02 2.59
N ILE A 90 18.15 17.98 3.36
CA ILE A 90 17.59 16.77 3.97
C ILE A 90 16.53 16.22 3.02
N GLY A 91 16.75 15.02 2.49
CA GLY A 91 15.92 14.45 1.41
C GLY A 91 16.23 15.08 0.05
N GLY A 92 15.21 15.36 -0.77
CA GLY A 92 15.42 15.90 -2.13
C GLY A 92 15.48 14.84 -3.24
N HIS A 93 14.93 13.66 -2.97
CA HIS A 93 14.85 12.56 -3.95
C HIS A 93 13.42 12.29 -4.46
N LYS A 94 12.50 11.84 -3.60
CA LYS A 94 11.16 11.35 -4.02
C LYS A 94 9.98 11.77 -3.15
N ARG A 95 10.21 12.25 -1.92
CA ARG A 95 9.15 12.54 -0.96
C ARG A 95 9.16 13.98 -0.52
N LYS A 96 10.19 14.38 0.23
CA LYS A 96 10.33 15.75 0.72
C LYS A 96 11.75 16.27 0.60
N ALA A 97 11.89 17.58 0.57
CA ALA A 97 13.13 18.29 0.82
C ALA A 97 12.93 19.29 1.97
N ARG A 98 13.95 19.37 2.82
CA ARG A 98 14.15 20.43 3.82
C ARG A 98 15.60 20.88 3.74
N PHE A 99 15.93 21.97 4.40
CA PHE A 99 17.19 22.67 4.17
C PHE A 99 17.85 23.05 5.49
N LEU A 100 19.18 22.98 5.51
CA LEU A 100 20.00 23.53 6.58
C LEU A 100 20.63 24.84 6.12
N ASP A 101 20.62 25.85 6.97
CA ASP A 101 21.29 27.13 6.72
C ASP A 101 22.83 27.00 6.78
N THR A 102 23.54 28.11 6.58
CA THR A 102 25.01 28.13 6.58
C THR A 102 25.66 27.86 7.94
N ASP A 103 24.91 27.93 9.05
CA ASP A 103 25.35 27.54 10.39
C ASP A 103 24.92 26.09 10.75
N GLY A 104 24.16 25.44 9.86
CA GLY A 104 23.71 24.05 10.00
C GLY A 104 22.36 23.88 10.68
N TYR A 105 21.62 24.95 10.99
CA TYR A 105 20.28 24.85 11.58
C TYR A 105 19.24 24.55 10.51
N ILE A 106 18.19 23.83 10.87
CA ILE A 106 17.05 23.61 9.98
C ILE A 106 16.39 24.94 9.70
N ILE A 107 16.25 25.27 8.41
CA ILE A 107 15.53 26.45 7.94
C ILE A 107 14.04 26.24 8.23
N THR A 108 13.45 27.14 9.02
CA THR A 108 12.05 27.11 9.48
C THR A 108 11.16 28.20 8.88
N GLY A 109 11.67 28.88 7.85
CA GLY A 109 10.95 29.91 7.11
C GLY A 109 11.37 29.95 5.65
N ASP A 110 10.64 30.74 4.88
CA ASP A 110 11.11 31.24 3.59
C ASP A 110 11.77 32.62 3.79
N GLY A 111 12.36 33.18 2.74
CA GLY A 111 12.99 34.50 2.75
C GLY A 111 12.01 35.66 3.01
N ASN A 112 10.72 35.40 3.18
CA ASN A 112 9.67 36.40 3.42
C ASN A 112 8.94 36.21 4.77
N GLY A 113 9.10 35.07 5.45
CA GLY A 113 8.42 34.80 6.71
C GLY A 113 8.52 33.34 7.20
N PRO A 114 7.89 33.01 8.34
CA PRO A 114 7.87 31.65 8.88
C PRO A 114 7.06 30.70 7.99
N GLY A 115 7.48 29.43 7.91
CA GLY A 115 6.77 28.38 7.15
C GLY A 115 7.29 28.17 5.72
N ASN A 116 6.53 27.44 4.92
CA ASN A 116 6.86 27.08 3.52
C ASN A 116 8.29 26.53 3.33
N ASN A 117 8.76 25.74 4.29
CA ASN A 117 10.15 25.30 4.38
C ASN A 117 10.33 23.80 4.10
N GLN A 118 9.24 23.08 3.83
CA GLN A 118 9.25 21.68 3.40
C GLN A 118 8.53 21.53 2.04
N PHE A 119 9.29 21.13 1.02
CA PHE A 119 8.75 20.85 -0.30
C PHE A 119 8.33 19.39 -0.43
N ASN A 120 7.16 19.11 -1.00
CA ASN A 120 6.67 17.76 -1.29
C ASN A 120 6.74 17.45 -2.80
N PHE A 121 7.53 16.44 -3.17
CA PHE A 121 7.73 16.04 -4.57
C PHE A 121 6.53 15.34 -5.20
N LEU A 122 5.59 14.83 -4.40
CA LEU A 122 4.38 14.18 -4.92
C LEU A 122 3.32 15.18 -5.34
N THR A 123 3.18 16.29 -4.62
CA THR A 123 2.13 17.28 -4.85
C THR A 123 2.67 18.55 -5.52
N GLY A 124 3.98 18.79 -5.44
CA GLY A 124 4.58 20.04 -5.90
C GLY A 124 4.32 21.22 -4.97
N GLU A 125 3.88 20.96 -3.74
CA GLU A 125 3.45 21.97 -2.77
C GLU A 125 4.47 22.16 -1.65
N TRP A 126 4.40 23.34 -1.03
CA TRP A 126 5.14 23.69 0.18
C TRP A 126 4.27 23.49 1.41
N SER A 127 4.90 23.13 2.52
CA SER A 127 4.27 22.87 3.80
C SER A 127 5.17 23.34 4.93
N ASP A 128 4.58 23.52 6.11
CA ASP A 128 5.28 23.98 7.29
C ASP A 128 5.95 22.82 8.02
N TYR A 129 7.21 23.03 8.42
CA TYR A 129 7.92 22.19 9.35
C TYR A 129 8.58 23.07 10.41
N HIS A 130 8.05 23.05 11.65
CA HIS A 130 8.55 23.90 12.75
C HIS A 130 8.59 25.40 12.39
N ALA A 131 7.55 25.89 11.69
CA ALA A 131 7.50 27.25 11.16
C ALA A 131 7.87 28.33 12.20
N GLY A 132 8.91 29.12 11.90
CA GLY A 132 9.38 30.22 12.74
C GLY A 132 10.17 29.83 13.99
N GLU A 133 10.47 28.55 14.20
CA GLU A 133 11.33 28.12 15.29
C GLU A 133 12.78 28.51 15.01
N ALA A 134 13.34 29.37 15.86
CA ALA A 134 14.71 29.88 15.68
C ALA A 134 15.75 28.83 16.06
N ASN A 135 16.83 28.74 15.28
CA ASN A 135 17.97 27.86 15.54
C ASN A 135 17.57 26.41 15.81
N LEU A 136 16.63 25.88 15.00
CA LEU A 136 16.20 24.49 15.11
C LEU A 136 17.37 23.56 14.78
N VAL A 137 17.85 22.84 15.79
CA VAL A 137 18.99 21.92 15.65
C VAL A 137 18.62 20.73 14.75
N TYR A 138 19.54 20.35 13.88
CA TYR A 138 19.49 19.12 13.12
C TYR A 138 20.07 17.97 13.93
N ASP A 139 19.19 17.14 14.49
CA ASP A 139 19.51 15.98 15.35
C ASP A 139 19.32 14.63 14.64
N CYS A 140 19.12 14.64 13.32
CA CYS A 140 18.77 13.43 12.55
C CYS A 140 20.00 12.65 12.05
N GLY A 141 21.22 13.05 12.44
CA GLY A 141 22.47 12.53 11.89
C GLY A 141 22.62 11.02 12.04
N ALA A 142 22.18 10.45 13.18
CA ALA A 142 22.24 9.02 13.45
C ALA A 142 21.59 8.15 12.36
N CYS A 143 20.55 8.64 11.70
CA CYS A 143 19.81 7.90 10.67
C CYS A 143 20.08 8.38 9.24
N HIS A 144 20.72 9.54 9.09
CA HIS A 144 20.83 10.23 7.80
C HIS A 144 22.28 10.31 7.28
N THR A 145 23.23 9.72 8.00
CA THR A 145 24.67 9.82 7.71
C THR A 145 25.36 8.47 7.90
N THR A 146 26.63 8.40 7.51
CA THR A 146 27.49 7.23 7.69
C THR A 146 28.62 7.56 8.65
N GLY A 147 28.88 6.67 9.61
CA GLY A 147 29.90 6.88 10.65
C GLY A 147 29.54 7.97 11.66
N TYR A 148 28.27 8.06 12.03
CA TYR A 148 27.76 9.05 12.97
C TYR A 148 28.34 8.86 14.39
N THR A 149 28.67 9.97 15.05
CA THR A 149 28.91 10.02 16.49
C THR A 149 28.13 11.18 17.09
N ALA A 150 27.61 11.02 18.32
CA ALA A 150 26.78 12.04 18.95
C ALA A 150 27.56 13.28 19.44
N ASP A 151 28.90 13.22 19.42
CA ASP A 151 29.77 14.25 19.96
C ASP A 151 30.15 15.29 18.89
N GLY A 152 30.16 16.56 19.30
CA GLY A 152 30.62 17.67 18.49
C GLY A 152 29.62 18.12 17.40
N ASN A 153 30.17 18.80 16.40
CA ASN A 153 29.48 19.34 15.25
C ASN A 153 30.41 19.22 14.02
N PRO A 154 29.92 18.89 12.82
CA PRO A 154 30.75 18.74 11.64
C PRO A 154 31.14 20.12 11.11
N ASP A 155 32.39 20.26 10.65
CA ASP A 155 32.88 21.44 9.92
C ASP A 155 32.60 22.81 10.57
N GLY A 156 32.47 22.84 11.90
CA GLY A 156 32.15 24.07 12.63
C GLY A 156 30.71 24.57 12.47
N LEU A 157 29.77 23.70 12.06
CA LEU A 157 28.35 23.99 11.91
C LEU A 157 27.58 23.72 13.21
N PRO A 158 27.40 24.71 14.12
CA PRO A 158 26.81 24.49 15.44
C PRO A 158 25.37 23.97 15.40
N GLY A 159 24.66 24.16 14.29
CA GLY A 159 23.28 23.71 14.12
C GLY A 159 23.12 22.21 13.87
N ILE A 160 24.19 21.47 13.58
CA ILE A 160 24.14 20.01 13.35
C ILE A 160 24.64 19.28 14.60
N GLN A 161 23.79 18.50 15.25
CA GLN A 161 24.19 17.67 16.39
C GLN A 161 25.00 16.45 15.93
N GLY A 162 26.17 16.26 16.53
CA GLY A 162 27.06 15.13 16.26
C GLY A 162 28.00 15.36 15.08
N THR A 163 28.83 14.37 14.76
CA THR A 163 29.72 14.36 13.60
C THR A 163 29.51 13.09 12.78
N PHE A 164 29.96 13.07 11.52
CA PHE A 164 29.83 11.90 10.65
C PHE A 164 30.99 11.85 9.65
N ALA A 165 31.28 10.66 9.13
CA ALA A 165 32.30 10.47 8.09
C ALA A 165 31.79 10.90 6.72
N PHE A 166 30.54 10.55 6.39
CA PHE A 166 29.92 10.90 5.12
C PHE A 166 28.45 11.29 5.28
N ALA A 167 28.00 12.26 4.48
CA ALA A 167 26.58 12.57 4.32
C ALA A 167 25.86 11.44 3.57
N GLY A 168 24.61 11.18 3.96
CA GLY A 168 23.81 10.11 3.42
C GLY A 168 24.14 8.74 4.05
N VAL A 169 23.23 7.79 3.84
CA VAL A 169 23.39 6.39 4.27
C VAL A 169 24.12 5.66 3.14
N GLN A 170 25.43 5.43 3.35
CA GLN A 170 26.32 4.74 2.42
C GLN A 170 26.45 3.25 2.78
N CYS A 171 27.26 2.51 2.01
CA CYS A 171 27.45 1.07 2.17
C CYS A 171 27.82 0.69 3.62
N GLU A 172 28.75 1.44 4.21
CA GLU A 172 29.34 1.16 5.52
C GLU A 172 28.38 1.43 6.69
N ALA A 173 27.27 2.15 6.47
CA ALA A 173 26.23 2.32 7.48
C ALA A 173 25.49 1.00 7.77
N CYS A 174 25.47 0.06 6.81
CA CYS A 174 24.88 -1.26 6.99
C CYS A 174 25.92 -2.37 7.02
N HIS A 175 27.04 -2.20 6.33
CA HIS A 175 28.08 -3.21 6.18
C HIS A 175 29.27 -3.07 7.15
N GLY A 176 29.25 -2.04 7.99
CA GLY A 176 30.36 -1.68 8.85
C GLY A 176 31.47 -0.93 8.11
N PRO A 177 32.45 -0.39 8.85
CA PRO A 177 33.52 0.43 8.28
C PRO A 177 34.52 -0.38 7.45
N GLY A 178 35.07 0.26 6.42
CA GLY A 178 36.11 -0.27 5.56
C GLY A 178 35.69 -1.54 4.80
N ASP A 179 36.56 -2.53 4.79
CA ASP A 179 36.34 -3.80 4.09
C ASP A 179 35.68 -4.89 4.96
N THR A 180 35.09 -4.51 6.11
CA THR A 180 34.45 -5.49 7.02
C THR A 180 33.31 -6.25 6.36
N MET A 181 32.53 -5.59 5.50
CA MET A 181 31.46 -6.17 4.67
C MET A 181 30.50 -7.09 5.45
N GLN A 182 30.13 -6.68 6.66
CA GLN A 182 29.20 -7.43 7.51
C GLN A 182 27.82 -7.47 6.84
N VAL A 183 27.15 -8.62 6.85
CA VAL A 183 25.81 -8.74 6.28
C VAL A 183 24.85 -9.14 7.40
N ASP A 184 24.11 -8.16 7.90
CA ASP A 184 22.98 -8.37 8.79
C ASP A 184 21.66 -8.27 8.00
N GLY A 185 21.00 -9.41 7.82
CA GLY A 185 19.71 -9.50 7.12
C GLY A 185 18.49 -9.41 8.03
N THR A 186 18.67 -9.11 9.32
CA THR A 186 17.55 -8.99 10.26
C THR A 186 16.76 -7.70 10.02
N ALA A 187 15.48 -7.69 10.42
CA ALA A 187 14.69 -6.46 10.39
C ALA A 187 15.24 -5.39 11.35
N ALA A 188 15.94 -5.80 12.41
CA ALA A 188 16.50 -4.90 13.42
C ALA A 188 17.57 -3.98 12.85
N MET A 189 18.41 -4.47 11.92
CA MET A 189 19.40 -3.65 11.20
C MET A 189 18.73 -2.46 10.49
N CYS A 190 17.61 -2.68 9.79
CA CYS A 190 16.85 -1.59 9.17
C CYS A 190 16.16 -0.72 10.23
N GLY A 191 15.75 -1.33 11.33
CA GLY A 191 15.11 -0.71 12.49
C GLY A 191 15.98 0.30 13.23
N GLU A 192 17.30 0.31 13.05
CA GLU A 192 18.17 1.35 13.60
C GLU A 192 17.76 2.75 13.13
N CYS A 193 17.26 2.85 11.90
CA CYS A 193 16.83 4.10 11.28
C CYS A 193 15.32 4.16 11.00
N HIS A 194 14.71 3.03 10.63
CA HIS A 194 13.29 2.93 10.27
C HIS A 194 12.38 2.65 11.48
N SER A 195 12.77 3.14 12.66
CA SER A 195 12.00 3.04 13.88
C SER A 195 11.76 4.40 14.53
N ARG A 196 10.71 4.47 15.35
CA ARG A 196 10.33 5.69 16.05
C ARG A 196 9.90 5.38 17.47
N GLY A 197 10.60 6.00 18.42
CA GLY A 197 10.30 5.84 19.85
C GLY A 197 10.42 4.38 20.30
N ASP A 198 9.55 3.96 21.21
CA ASP A 198 9.49 2.57 21.66
C ASP A 198 8.99 1.65 20.53
N THR A 199 9.79 0.64 20.18
CA THR A 199 9.50 -0.36 19.15
C THR A 199 8.23 -1.17 19.39
N ALA A 200 7.75 -1.24 20.65
CA ALA A 200 6.49 -1.89 21.00
C ALA A 200 5.26 -1.02 20.73
N THR A 201 5.44 0.24 20.32
CA THR A 201 4.36 1.19 20.02
C THR A 201 4.48 1.73 18.60
N ILE A 202 3.36 2.13 18.01
CA ILE A 202 3.35 2.80 16.70
C ILE A 202 2.73 4.17 16.88
N GLN A 203 3.56 5.20 16.81
CA GLN A 203 3.12 6.58 17.02
C GLN A 203 2.28 7.08 15.85
N ALA A 204 1.22 7.80 16.16
CA ALA A 204 0.30 8.42 15.22
C ALA A 204 0.08 9.89 15.59
N SER A 205 -0.32 10.69 14.60
CA SER A 205 -0.73 12.07 14.80
C SER A 205 -1.57 12.53 13.61
N GLY A 206 -2.56 13.39 13.85
CA GLY A 206 -3.41 13.94 12.79
C GLY A 206 -4.21 12.89 12.02
N GLY A 207 -4.47 11.72 12.61
CA GLY A 207 -5.17 10.61 11.95
C GLY A 207 -4.29 9.76 11.04
N PHE A 208 -2.96 9.86 11.13
CA PHE A 208 -2.02 9.04 10.35
C PHE A 208 -0.94 8.44 11.25
N ILE A 209 -0.37 7.31 10.82
CA ILE A 209 0.87 6.80 11.39
C ILE A 209 1.98 7.81 11.08
N ARG A 210 2.85 8.09 12.06
CA ARG A 210 4.01 8.96 11.82
C ARG A 210 5.06 8.21 11.01
N HIS A 211 5.71 8.91 10.08
CA HIS A 211 6.87 8.36 9.36
C HIS A 211 8.00 7.83 10.27
N GLN A 212 8.86 7.02 9.66
CA GLN A 212 9.92 6.21 10.30
C GLN A 212 9.40 5.22 11.35
N ALA A 213 8.19 4.70 11.18
CA ALA A 213 7.65 3.66 12.05
C ALA A 213 7.60 2.28 11.36
N GLN A 214 8.21 2.10 10.19
CA GLN A 214 8.06 0.85 9.41
C GLN A 214 8.55 -0.37 10.18
N TYR A 215 9.60 -0.25 10.99
CA TYR A 215 10.07 -1.34 11.85
C TYR A 215 9.05 -1.65 12.96
N ASN A 216 8.52 -0.61 13.63
CA ASN A 216 7.46 -0.77 14.63
C ASN A 216 6.22 -1.44 14.02
N GLU A 217 5.77 -0.99 12.85
CA GLU A 217 4.66 -1.56 12.08
C GLU A 217 4.93 -3.02 11.71
N PHE A 218 6.14 -3.31 11.22
CA PHE A 218 6.56 -4.65 10.84
C PHE A 218 6.49 -5.61 12.03
N LEU A 219 7.04 -5.22 13.20
CA LEU A 219 6.96 -6.02 14.43
C LEU A 219 5.51 -6.32 14.84
N ALA A 220 4.61 -5.35 14.67
CA ALA A 220 3.18 -5.49 14.91
C ALA A 220 2.41 -6.22 13.79
N SER A 221 3.07 -6.63 12.71
CA SER A 221 2.44 -7.33 11.59
C SER A 221 2.48 -8.86 11.75
N PRO A 222 1.71 -9.61 10.95
CA PRO A 222 1.84 -11.06 10.87
C PRO A 222 3.19 -11.55 10.30
N HIS A 223 3.94 -10.68 9.61
CA HIS A 223 5.17 -11.06 8.91
C HIS A 223 6.42 -11.05 9.82
N SER A 224 6.36 -10.41 10.99
CA SER A 224 7.53 -10.28 11.86
C SER A 224 8.07 -11.58 12.43
N ASP A 225 7.25 -12.62 12.51
CA ASP A 225 7.65 -13.88 13.13
C ASP A 225 8.52 -14.75 12.18
N GLN A 226 8.50 -14.48 10.87
CA GLN A 226 9.14 -15.33 9.85
C GLN A 226 9.93 -14.58 8.79
N LEU A 227 9.71 -13.28 8.61
CA LEU A 227 10.34 -12.49 7.56
C LEU A 227 11.21 -11.39 8.14
N ALA A 228 11.99 -10.76 7.27
CA ALA A 228 12.72 -9.53 7.52
C ALA A 228 12.42 -8.52 6.40
N CYS A 229 12.87 -7.27 6.56
CA CYS A 229 12.71 -6.25 5.52
C CYS A 229 13.31 -6.71 4.18
N VAL A 230 14.48 -7.37 4.25
CA VAL A 230 15.17 -7.93 3.08
C VAL A 230 14.52 -9.19 2.52
N SER A 231 13.45 -9.72 3.10
CA SER A 231 12.65 -10.79 2.48
C SER A 231 11.89 -10.26 1.26
N CYS A 232 11.43 -9.00 1.32
CA CYS A 232 10.70 -8.34 0.24
C CYS A 232 11.55 -7.30 -0.50
N HIS A 233 12.41 -6.57 0.21
CA HIS A 233 13.18 -5.46 -0.36
C HIS A 233 14.64 -5.84 -0.70
N ASN A 234 15.12 -5.34 -1.83
CA ASN A 234 16.53 -5.22 -2.12
C ASN A 234 17.03 -3.85 -1.61
N PRO A 235 17.89 -3.81 -0.57
CA PRO A 235 18.30 -2.57 0.07
C PRO A 235 19.21 -1.68 -0.80
N HIS A 236 19.79 -2.22 -1.88
CA HIS A 236 20.61 -1.46 -2.81
C HIS A 236 19.78 -0.70 -3.83
N LYS A 237 18.55 -1.15 -4.13
CA LYS A 237 17.72 -0.57 -5.19
C LYS A 237 16.86 0.58 -4.69
N GLN A 238 16.45 1.46 -5.62
CA GLN A 238 15.42 2.46 -5.31
C GLN A 238 14.12 1.77 -4.87
N SER A 239 13.38 2.40 -3.96
CA SER A 239 12.15 1.83 -3.38
C SER A 239 11.16 1.30 -4.43
N GLN A 240 10.96 2.04 -5.53
CA GLN A 240 10.04 1.68 -6.62
C GLN A 240 10.45 0.43 -7.44
N TRP A 241 11.68 -0.05 -7.29
CA TRP A 241 12.19 -1.27 -7.94
C TRP A 241 12.88 -2.21 -6.94
N SER A 242 12.61 -2.03 -5.65
CA SER A 242 13.26 -2.78 -4.59
C SER A 242 12.56 -4.11 -4.29
N ILE A 243 11.29 -4.27 -4.69
CA ILE A 243 10.54 -5.50 -4.42
C ILE A 243 11.14 -6.66 -5.24
N LYS A 244 11.44 -7.77 -4.56
CA LYS A 244 11.96 -9.00 -5.17
C LYS A 244 11.09 -10.23 -4.93
N THR A 245 10.08 -10.10 -4.07
CA THR A 245 9.13 -11.14 -3.71
C THR A 245 7.77 -10.48 -3.67
N GLU A 246 6.85 -10.96 -4.49
CA GLU A 246 5.49 -10.46 -4.55
C GLU A 246 4.60 -11.15 -3.52
N CYS A 247 3.39 -10.63 -3.33
CA CYS A 247 2.47 -11.12 -2.31
C CYS A 247 2.02 -12.56 -2.63
N GLU A 248 1.68 -12.80 -3.90
CA GLU A 248 1.21 -14.06 -4.46
C GLU A 248 2.25 -15.19 -4.42
N ASP A 249 3.55 -14.87 -4.32
CA ASP A 249 4.62 -15.87 -4.18
C ASP A 249 4.45 -16.70 -2.90
N CYS A 250 3.86 -16.10 -1.85
CA CYS A 250 3.56 -16.75 -0.57
C CYS A 250 2.05 -16.94 -0.34
N HIS A 251 1.22 -16.07 -0.91
CA HIS A 251 -0.24 -16.04 -0.73
C HIS A 251 -1.01 -16.57 -1.95
N ALA A 252 -0.52 -17.64 -2.58
CA ALA A 252 -1.08 -18.19 -3.81
C ALA A 252 -2.58 -18.51 -3.73
N THR A 253 -3.08 -18.99 -2.58
CA THR A 253 -4.52 -19.24 -2.38
C THR A 253 -5.32 -17.95 -2.42
N GLN A 254 -4.86 -16.89 -1.75
CA GLN A 254 -5.54 -15.60 -1.75
C GLN A 254 -5.49 -14.96 -3.14
N ALA A 255 -4.37 -15.09 -3.85
CA ALA A 255 -4.21 -14.60 -5.21
C ALA A 255 -5.18 -15.30 -6.18
N ALA A 256 -5.34 -16.63 -6.07
CA ALA A 256 -6.28 -17.39 -6.89
C ALA A 256 -7.74 -16.98 -6.62
N ALA A 257 -8.11 -16.79 -5.34
CA ALA A 257 -9.43 -16.26 -4.99
C ALA A 257 -9.65 -14.85 -5.54
N TYR A 258 -8.63 -14.00 -5.44
CA TYR A 258 -8.69 -12.61 -5.87
C TYR A 258 -8.79 -12.44 -7.40
N ALA A 259 -8.18 -13.34 -8.18
CA ALA A 259 -8.24 -13.32 -9.64
C ALA A 259 -9.68 -13.35 -10.20
N ASN A 260 -10.63 -13.87 -9.42
CA ASN A 260 -12.05 -13.92 -9.77
C ASN A 260 -12.84 -12.67 -9.32
N ASN A 261 -12.16 -11.64 -8.82
CA ASN A 261 -12.77 -10.43 -8.30
C ASN A 261 -12.72 -9.30 -9.32
N VAL A 262 -13.78 -8.49 -9.36
CA VAL A 262 -13.85 -7.31 -10.24
C VAL A 262 -12.75 -6.27 -9.99
N MET A 263 -12.16 -6.24 -8.78
CA MET A 263 -11.02 -5.38 -8.47
C MET A 263 -9.74 -5.86 -9.15
N TYR A 264 -9.58 -7.17 -9.36
CA TYR A 264 -8.47 -7.73 -10.14
C TYR A 264 -8.56 -7.28 -11.60
N ASP A 265 -9.74 -7.36 -12.21
CA ASP A 265 -9.99 -6.87 -13.57
C ASP A 265 -9.73 -5.36 -13.72
N ALA A 266 -9.92 -4.60 -12.62
CA ALA A 266 -9.63 -3.18 -12.56
C ALA A 266 -8.15 -2.84 -12.34
N GLY A 267 -7.28 -3.86 -12.18
CA GLY A 267 -5.85 -3.70 -11.95
C GLY A 267 -5.48 -3.23 -10.55
N VAL A 268 -6.33 -3.46 -9.56
CA VAL A 268 -6.02 -3.16 -8.15
C VAL A 268 -5.02 -4.19 -7.62
N GLU A 269 -3.95 -3.72 -6.97
CA GLU A 269 -2.89 -4.58 -6.46
C GLU A 269 -3.12 -4.93 -4.98
N CYS A 270 -2.53 -6.02 -4.50
CA CYS A 270 -2.59 -6.41 -3.08
C CYS A 270 -2.17 -5.26 -2.15
N THR A 271 -1.15 -4.50 -2.57
CA THR A 271 -0.59 -3.40 -1.78
C THR A 271 -1.51 -2.18 -1.69
N ASP A 272 -2.51 -2.05 -2.55
CA ASP A 272 -3.45 -0.92 -2.51
C ASP A 272 -4.40 -1.04 -1.31
N CYS A 273 -4.78 -2.26 -0.93
CA CYS A 273 -5.64 -2.53 0.22
C CYS A 273 -4.86 -2.90 1.48
N HIS A 274 -3.79 -3.70 1.35
CA HIS A 274 -3.05 -4.23 2.49
C HIS A 274 -1.91 -3.31 2.96
N MET A 275 -1.40 -2.45 2.08
CA MET A 275 -0.38 -1.45 2.40
C MET A 275 -0.82 -0.04 1.95
N PRO A 276 -2.04 0.42 2.31
CA PRO A 276 -2.51 1.72 1.86
C PRO A 276 -1.63 2.83 2.43
N MET A 277 -1.74 4.02 1.87
CA MET A 277 -1.00 5.18 2.37
C MET A 277 -1.58 5.64 3.71
N ALA A 278 -1.34 4.90 4.81
CA ALA A 278 -1.80 5.26 6.15
C ALA A 278 -0.73 5.97 6.99
N THR A 279 0.46 6.17 6.41
CA THR A 279 1.59 6.82 7.05
C THR A 279 1.85 8.19 6.43
N LEU A 280 2.20 9.16 7.28
CA LEU A 280 2.42 10.56 6.92
C LEU A 280 3.87 10.99 7.19
N SER A 281 4.55 11.46 6.15
CA SER A 281 5.92 11.96 6.17
C SER A 281 6.01 13.45 5.88
N ALA A 282 5.36 13.92 4.82
CA ALA A 282 5.38 15.30 4.37
C ALA A 282 4.00 15.94 4.54
N GLN A 283 3.01 15.50 3.75
CA GLN A 283 1.65 16.07 3.79
C GLN A 283 0.60 15.03 3.36
N PRO A 284 -0.64 15.11 3.86
CA PRO A 284 -1.70 14.20 3.47
C PRO A 284 -2.14 14.47 2.03
N LEU A 285 -2.48 13.40 1.30
CA LEU A 285 -3.08 13.44 -0.04
C LEU A 285 -4.62 13.41 0.03
N GLY A 286 -5.18 13.08 1.19
CA GLY A 286 -6.62 13.07 1.45
C GLY A 286 -6.92 12.70 2.91
N PRO A 287 -8.20 12.67 3.32
CA PRO A 287 -8.59 12.40 4.71
C PRO A 287 -8.22 10.97 5.19
N HIS A 288 -8.05 10.03 4.26
CA HIS A 288 -7.64 8.66 4.53
C HIS A 288 -6.49 8.24 3.60
N GLN A 289 -5.64 9.20 3.23
CA GLN A 289 -4.50 8.96 2.34
C GLN A 289 -3.34 9.89 2.73
N GLY A 290 -2.32 9.32 3.36
CA GLY A 290 -1.02 9.93 3.60
C GLY A 290 -0.13 9.83 2.36
N ASP A 291 1.19 9.78 2.57
CA ASP A 291 2.18 9.77 1.49
C ASP A 291 3.21 8.63 1.61
N LEU A 292 3.01 7.73 2.58
CA LEU A 292 3.79 6.49 2.73
C LEU A 292 2.87 5.30 3.01
N LYS A 293 3.22 4.16 2.41
CA LYS A 293 2.53 2.88 2.59
C LYS A 293 2.77 2.35 4.01
N THR A 294 1.70 1.91 4.67
CA THR A 294 1.79 1.20 5.97
C THR A 294 2.34 -0.20 5.77
N HIS A 295 3.02 -0.71 6.80
CA HIS A 295 3.55 -2.08 6.86
C HIS A 295 2.85 -2.92 7.93
N LEU A 296 1.58 -2.61 8.22
CA LEU A 296 0.73 -3.43 9.09
C LEU A 296 0.20 -4.68 8.38
N PHE A 297 -0.02 -4.61 7.05
CA PHE A 297 -0.53 -5.65 6.14
C PHE A 297 -1.94 -6.17 6.45
N ARG A 298 -2.26 -6.44 7.71
CA ARG A 298 -3.55 -6.95 8.15
C ARG A 298 -4.62 -5.87 8.03
N ILE A 299 -5.78 -6.23 7.47
CA ILE A 299 -6.98 -5.40 7.47
C ILE A 299 -7.95 -5.94 8.52
N ASN A 300 -8.54 -5.07 9.32
CA ASN A 300 -9.67 -5.40 10.16
C ASN A 300 -10.96 -4.90 9.49
N PRO A 301 -11.87 -5.80 9.06
CA PRO A 301 -13.08 -5.41 8.33
C PRO A 301 -14.18 -4.84 9.23
N GLY A 302 -14.00 -4.78 10.55
CA GLY A 302 -15.04 -4.31 11.47
C GLY A 302 -15.40 -2.85 11.26
N ALA A 303 -16.68 -2.55 11.03
CA ALA A 303 -17.17 -1.18 10.79
C ALA A 303 -16.86 -0.20 11.92
N ASN A 304 -16.73 -0.69 13.16
CA ASN A 304 -16.45 0.11 14.35
C ASN A 304 -14.99 0.02 14.80
N TYR A 305 -14.13 -0.68 14.06
CA TYR A 305 -12.72 -0.83 14.41
C TYR A 305 -12.01 0.53 14.36
N GLN A 306 -11.42 0.92 15.49
CA GLN A 306 -10.63 2.14 15.61
C GLN A 306 -9.16 1.79 15.41
N MET A 307 -8.58 2.24 14.30
CA MET A 307 -7.16 2.03 14.01
C MET A 307 -6.26 2.81 14.98
N PHE A 308 -6.70 4.00 15.44
CA PHE A 308 -5.92 4.84 16.35
C PHE A 308 -6.54 4.90 17.74
N SER A 309 -5.71 5.18 18.75
CA SER A 309 -6.13 5.42 20.12
C SER A 309 -7.13 6.59 20.21
N GLY A 310 -7.91 6.66 21.28
CA GLY A 310 -8.95 7.70 21.41
C GLY A 310 -8.45 9.15 21.36
N ASN A 311 -7.17 9.37 21.68
CA ASN A 311 -6.48 10.66 21.53
C ASN A 311 -5.69 10.80 20.20
N GLY A 312 -5.74 9.79 19.32
CA GLY A 312 -5.07 9.76 18.02
C GLY A 312 -3.54 9.67 18.06
N SER A 313 -2.94 9.41 19.23
CA SER A 313 -1.48 9.45 19.40
C SER A 313 -0.75 8.18 18.98
N GLN A 314 -1.46 7.05 18.87
CA GLN A 314 -0.87 5.74 18.55
C GLN A 314 -1.84 4.87 17.75
N VAL A 315 -1.33 3.85 17.06
CA VAL A 315 -2.14 2.75 16.50
C VAL A 315 -2.60 1.83 17.64
N ASN A 316 -3.86 1.39 17.60
CA ASN A 316 -4.38 0.39 18.52
C ASN A 316 -3.85 -0.99 18.14
N LEU A 317 -3.10 -1.59 19.06
CA LEU A 317 -2.64 -2.98 18.96
C LEU A 317 -3.59 -3.91 19.72
N ASP A 318 -3.72 -5.15 19.25
CA ASP A 318 -4.49 -6.18 19.95
C ASP A 318 -3.73 -6.75 21.17
N GLY A 319 -4.33 -7.72 21.88
CA GLY A 319 -3.73 -8.34 23.06
C GLY A 319 -2.41 -9.08 22.80
N ASN A 320 -2.06 -9.33 21.54
CA ASN A 320 -0.79 -9.93 21.13
C ASN A 320 0.19 -8.88 20.55
N GLY A 321 -0.12 -7.59 20.68
CA GLY A 321 0.69 -6.51 20.13
C GLY A 321 0.61 -6.38 18.61
N LYS A 322 -0.41 -6.94 17.95
CA LYS A 322 -0.55 -6.87 16.49
C LYS A 322 -1.48 -5.73 16.08
N GLY A 323 -1.09 -5.00 15.03
CA GLY A 323 -1.85 -3.89 14.46
C GLY A 323 -2.68 -4.30 13.24
N ALA A 324 -3.63 -3.46 12.86
CA ALA A 324 -4.38 -3.64 11.61
C ALA A 324 -4.80 -2.30 11.00
N VAL A 325 -4.95 -2.29 9.69
CA VAL A 325 -5.52 -1.20 8.91
C VAL A 325 -7.04 -1.29 8.97
N ASN A 326 -7.74 -0.16 9.09
CA ASN A 326 -9.20 -0.13 9.00
C ASN A 326 -9.68 -0.03 7.54
N VAL A 327 -10.97 -0.30 7.31
CA VAL A 327 -11.58 -0.23 5.96
C VAL A 327 -11.60 1.18 5.38
N GLU A 328 -11.40 2.22 6.18
CA GLU A 328 -11.34 3.60 5.68
C GLU A 328 -10.05 3.84 4.91
N PHE A 329 -8.90 3.49 5.49
CA PHE A 329 -7.62 3.57 4.79
C PHE A 329 -7.52 2.58 3.64
N ALA A 330 -8.03 1.36 3.81
CA ALA A 330 -7.93 0.33 2.77
C ALA A 330 -8.83 0.59 1.54
N CYS A 331 -9.92 1.35 1.69
CA CYS A 331 -10.95 1.40 0.63
C CYS A 331 -11.38 2.82 0.21
N LYS A 332 -11.35 3.84 1.08
CA LYS A 332 -11.96 5.16 0.76
C LYS A 332 -11.18 5.98 -0.27
N SER A 333 -9.93 5.63 -0.57
CA SER A 333 -9.19 6.23 -1.69
C SER A 333 -9.90 6.03 -3.03
N CYS A 334 -10.56 4.88 -3.22
CA CYS A 334 -11.35 4.56 -4.41
C CYS A 334 -12.87 4.67 -4.16
N HIS A 335 -13.33 4.38 -2.94
CA HIS A 335 -14.74 4.31 -2.57
C HIS A 335 -15.20 5.47 -1.66
N GLY A 336 -14.71 6.69 -1.88
CA GLY A 336 -14.94 7.85 -1.00
C GLY A 336 -16.41 8.20 -0.73
N ASN A 337 -17.34 7.79 -1.61
CA ASN A 337 -18.79 8.02 -1.45
C ASN A 337 -19.53 6.90 -0.70
N ARG A 338 -18.84 5.83 -0.27
CA ARG A 338 -19.46 4.69 0.43
C ARG A 338 -19.33 4.85 1.95
N SER A 339 -20.34 4.39 2.68
CA SER A 339 -20.32 4.38 4.14
C SER A 339 -19.35 3.33 4.67
N THR A 340 -18.76 3.56 5.85
CA THR A 340 -17.85 2.61 6.51
C THR A 340 -18.53 1.24 6.74
N SER A 341 -19.84 1.23 7.04
CA SER A 341 -20.61 -0.03 7.19
C SER A 341 -20.75 -0.79 5.87
N TRP A 342 -20.92 -0.09 4.74
CA TRP A 342 -20.93 -0.73 3.43
C TRP A 342 -19.57 -1.34 3.10
N LEU A 343 -18.48 -0.60 3.38
CA LEU A 343 -17.11 -1.09 3.16
C LEU A 343 -16.81 -2.33 4.02
N ALA A 344 -17.16 -2.28 5.31
CA ALA A 344 -17.01 -3.40 6.23
C ALA A 344 -17.73 -4.67 5.75
N THR A 345 -18.99 -4.53 5.34
CA THR A 345 -19.80 -5.66 4.85
C THR A 345 -19.18 -6.30 3.60
N ASN A 346 -18.60 -5.49 2.71
CA ASN A 346 -17.98 -5.98 1.47
C ASN A 346 -16.52 -6.45 1.65
N ALA A 347 -15.87 -6.07 2.75
CA ALA A 347 -14.52 -6.53 3.10
C ALA A 347 -14.51 -7.91 3.78
N GLU A 348 -15.63 -8.33 4.37
CA GLU A 348 -15.74 -9.63 5.04
C GLU A 348 -15.69 -10.78 4.03
N GLY A 349 -14.80 -11.75 4.29
CA GLY A 349 -14.58 -12.89 3.39
C GLY A 349 -14.13 -12.47 2.00
N PHE A 350 -13.35 -11.38 1.87
CA PHE A 350 -12.93 -10.86 0.56
C PHE A 350 -12.15 -11.89 -0.28
N HIS A 351 -11.32 -12.71 0.37
CA HIS A 351 -10.52 -13.78 -0.26
C HIS A 351 -11.20 -15.15 -0.19
N SER A 352 -12.52 -15.22 -0.04
CA SER A 352 -13.23 -16.51 -0.05
C SER A 352 -13.33 -17.04 -1.48
N ASP A 353 -13.12 -18.34 -1.66
CA ASP A 353 -13.39 -19.05 -2.93
C ASP A 353 -14.90 -19.21 -3.23
N GLU A 354 -15.76 -18.71 -2.33
CA GLU A 354 -17.21 -18.72 -2.54
C GLU A 354 -17.59 -17.72 -3.64
N PHE A 355 -18.27 -18.21 -4.67
CA PHE A 355 -18.80 -17.37 -5.74
C PHE A 355 -19.70 -16.27 -5.16
N LYS A 356 -19.56 -15.03 -5.64
CA LYS A 356 -20.42 -13.91 -5.26
C LYS A 356 -21.01 -13.29 -6.52
N ILE A 357 -22.28 -12.88 -6.45
CA ILE A 357 -22.92 -12.14 -7.55
C ILE A 357 -22.22 -10.78 -7.69
N THR A 358 -21.46 -10.61 -8.78
CA THR A 358 -20.82 -9.34 -9.16
C THR A 358 -21.54 -8.71 -10.37
N PHE A 359 -21.10 -7.53 -10.83
CA PHE A 359 -21.64 -6.94 -12.07
C PHE A 359 -21.41 -7.84 -13.29
N ALA A 360 -20.47 -8.78 -13.22
CA ALA A 360 -20.12 -9.65 -14.32
C ALA A 360 -21.27 -10.60 -14.70
N ILE A 361 -22.27 -10.78 -13.81
CA ILE A 361 -23.48 -11.55 -14.09
C ILE A 361 -24.43 -10.86 -15.09
N THR A 362 -24.28 -9.55 -15.30
CA THR A 362 -25.11 -8.75 -16.22
C THR A 362 -25.05 -9.32 -17.64
N GLY A 363 -26.21 -9.54 -18.25
CA GLY A 363 -26.33 -10.04 -19.62
C GLY A 363 -27.56 -10.89 -19.85
N THR A 364 -27.53 -11.65 -20.94
CA THR A 364 -28.63 -12.52 -21.37
C THR A 364 -28.44 -13.95 -20.89
N TRP A 365 -29.45 -14.49 -20.21
CA TRP A 365 -29.49 -15.84 -19.67
C TRP A 365 -30.71 -16.59 -20.19
N TRP A 366 -30.67 -17.92 -20.24
CA TRP A 366 -31.79 -18.71 -20.77
C TRP A 366 -31.83 -20.11 -20.16
N GLY A 367 -32.99 -20.78 -20.26
CA GLY A 367 -33.25 -22.08 -19.62
C GLY A 367 -32.73 -23.31 -20.36
N GLY A 368 -31.78 -23.14 -21.28
CA GLY A 368 -31.30 -24.21 -22.16
C GLY A 368 -32.32 -24.65 -23.21
N ALA A 369 -31.94 -25.64 -24.04
CA ALA A 369 -32.72 -26.05 -25.21
C ALA A 369 -34.16 -26.52 -24.88
N ALA A 370 -34.40 -26.98 -23.66
CA ALA A 370 -35.73 -27.39 -23.19
C ALA A 370 -36.70 -26.21 -23.02
N ARG A 371 -36.19 -24.97 -22.95
CA ARG A 371 -36.96 -23.74 -22.75
C ARG A 371 -36.64 -22.69 -23.82
N ASP A 372 -36.28 -23.14 -25.03
CA ASP A 372 -36.03 -22.26 -26.16
C ASP A 372 -37.26 -21.37 -26.46
N GLY A 373 -37.01 -20.09 -26.74
CA GLY A 373 -38.05 -19.05 -26.85
C GLY A 373 -38.35 -18.29 -25.55
N GLU A 374 -37.81 -18.72 -24.40
CA GLU A 374 -37.85 -17.98 -23.13
C GLU A 374 -36.44 -17.53 -22.71
N GLY A 375 -36.33 -16.43 -21.97
CA GLY A 375 -35.02 -15.97 -21.52
C GLY A 375 -35.04 -14.72 -20.66
N TRP A 376 -33.91 -14.47 -20.01
CA TRP A 376 -33.71 -13.38 -19.09
C TRP A 376 -32.75 -12.33 -19.64
N LEU A 377 -33.08 -11.07 -19.39
CA LEU A 377 -32.10 -10.00 -19.31
C LEU A 377 -31.87 -9.68 -17.83
N ILE A 378 -30.63 -9.86 -17.38
CA ILE A 378 -30.20 -9.54 -16.02
C ILE A 378 -29.28 -8.32 -16.08
N ASP A 379 -29.55 -7.33 -15.24
CA ASP A 379 -28.69 -6.16 -15.02
C ASP A 379 -28.39 -6.00 -13.53
N ASN A 380 -27.17 -6.33 -13.14
CA ASN A 380 -26.67 -6.15 -11.79
C ASN A 380 -25.79 -4.90 -11.72
N GLY A 381 -26.39 -3.80 -11.31
CA GLY A 381 -25.74 -2.49 -11.25
C GLY A 381 -25.65 -1.90 -9.83
N PRO A 382 -25.10 -0.69 -9.68
CA PRO A 382 -24.94 -0.03 -8.39
C PRO A 382 -26.23 0.23 -7.60
N LEU A 383 -27.39 0.16 -8.27
CA LEU A 383 -28.72 0.41 -7.70
C LEU A 383 -29.46 -0.90 -7.32
N GLY A 384 -28.91 -2.06 -7.67
CA GLY A 384 -29.50 -3.37 -7.37
C GLY A 384 -29.47 -4.31 -8.57
N PHE A 385 -30.09 -5.47 -8.36
CA PHE A 385 -30.23 -6.53 -9.35
C PHE A 385 -31.60 -6.39 -10.04
N PHE A 386 -31.61 -6.10 -11.33
CA PHE A 386 -32.79 -6.10 -12.18
C PHE A 386 -32.85 -7.40 -12.98
N ALA A 387 -34.04 -7.97 -13.08
CA ALA A 387 -34.30 -9.11 -13.96
C ALA A 387 -35.56 -8.86 -14.77
N ALA A 388 -35.48 -9.14 -16.07
CA ALA A 388 -36.60 -9.21 -16.98
C ALA A 388 -36.66 -10.59 -17.62
N LEU A 389 -37.72 -11.37 -17.36
CA LEU A 389 -38.01 -12.62 -18.07
C LEU A 389 -38.93 -12.32 -19.24
N TYR A 390 -38.57 -12.83 -20.41
CA TYR A 390 -39.44 -12.94 -21.58
C TYR A 390 -39.94 -14.40 -21.64
N THR A 391 -41.25 -14.59 -21.58
CA THR A 391 -41.90 -15.91 -21.44
C THR A 391 -43.32 -15.88 -22.03
N TYR A 392 -44.15 -16.86 -21.66
CA TYR A 392 -45.54 -17.00 -22.06
C TYR A 392 -46.46 -17.15 -20.85
N ASP A 393 -47.68 -16.63 -20.94
CA ASP A 393 -48.72 -16.85 -19.94
C ASP A 393 -49.35 -18.27 -20.07
N PRO A 394 -50.18 -18.71 -19.10
CA PRO A 394 -50.85 -20.01 -19.17
C PRO A 394 -51.79 -20.21 -20.37
N MET A 395 -52.13 -19.14 -21.10
CA MET A 395 -52.94 -19.17 -22.32
C MET A 395 -52.07 -19.25 -23.59
N GLY A 396 -50.74 -19.19 -23.47
CA GLY A 396 -49.79 -19.21 -24.57
C GLY A 396 -49.53 -17.85 -25.22
N ASN A 397 -49.99 -16.75 -24.63
CA ASN A 397 -49.63 -15.41 -25.10
C ASN A 397 -48.25 -15.02 -24.59
N GLN A 398 -47.51 -14.23 -25.36
CA GLN A 398 -46.23 -13.68 -24.90
C GLN A 398 -46.44 -12.76 -23.70
N ALA A 399 -45.59 -12.93 -22.69
CA ALA A 399 -45.58 -12.15 -21.47
C ALA A 399 -44.15 -11.77 -21.09
N TYR A 400 -44.02 -10.74 -20.25
CA TYR A 400 -42.76 -10.42 -19.61
C TYR A 400 -42.95 -10.12 -18.12
N LEU A 401 -42.06 -10.68 -17.32
CA LEU A 401 -41.99 -10.45 -15.87
C LEU A 401 -40.78 -9.57 -15.61
N VAL A 402 -40.94 -8.53 -14.79
CA VAL A 402 -39.83 -7.65 -14.42
C VAL A 402 -39.79 -7.44 -12.93
N GLY A 403 -38.60 -7.25 -12.37
CA GLY A 403 -38.46 -7.03 -10.93
C GLY A 403 -37.08 -6.55 -10.53
N LEU A 404 -36.99 -6.15 -9.26
CA LEU A 404 -35.76 -5.72 -8.61
C LEU A 404 -35.51 -6.58 -7.37
N GLY A 405 -34.23 -6.82 -7.09
CA GLY A 405 -33.76 -7.51 -5.89
C GLY A 405 -32.44 -6.93 -5.40
N GLN A 406 -32.03 -7.36 -4.21
CA GLN A 406 -30.72 -7.05 -3.66
C GLN A 406 -29.91 -8.34 -3.53
N PRO A 407 -28.77 -8.47 -4.22
CA PRO A 407 -27.96 -9.67 -4.15
C PRO A 407 -27.31 -9.84 -2.78
N SER A 408 -27.18 -11.08 -2.35
CA SER A 408 -26.51 -11.49 -1.11
C SER A 408 -25.76 -12.80 -1.36
N GLY A 409 -24.43 -12.75 -1.37
CA GLY A 409 -23.58 -13.89 -1.70
C GLY A 409 -23.86 -14.41 -3.12
N THR A 410 -24.26 -15.68 -3.22
CA THR A 410 -24.64 -16.36 -4.47
C THR A 410 -26.11 -16.19 -4.86
N MET A 411 -26.92 -15.56 -4.01
CA MET A 411 -28.39 -15.56 -4.15
C MET A 411 -28.96 -14.16 -4.30
N VAL A 412 -30.07 -14.06 -5.03
CA VAL A 412 -30.92 -12.86 -5.04
C VAL A 412 -32.38 -13.26 -5.17
N THR A 413 -33.24 -12.69 -4.33
CA THR A 413 -34.69 -12.79 -4.48
C THR A 413 -35.20 -11.52 -5.14
N VAL A 414 -35.96 -11.69 -6.22
CA VAL A 414 -36.54 -10.62 -7.02
C VAL A 414 -38.05 -10.65 -6.89
N ASP A 415 -38.65 -9.53 -6.52
CA ASP A 415 -40.11 -9.35 -6.53
C ASP A 415 -40.55 -9.05 -7.96
N LEU A 416 -41.34 -9.96 -8.56
CA LEU A 416 -41.76 -9.89 -9.95
C LEU A 416 -43.16 -9.28 -10.09
N VAL A 417 -43.30 -8.45 -11.12
CA VAL A 417 -44.59 -7.99 -11.64
C VAL A 417 -44.74 -8.46 -13.09
N ILE A 418 -45.97 -8.77 -13.48
CA ILE A 418 -46.34 -8.98 -14.88
C ILE A 418 -47.00 -7.70 -15.40
N THR A 419 -46.82 -7.37 -16.69
CA THR A 419 -47.43 -6.17 -17.28
C THR A 419 -48.49 -6.55 -18.31
N ASP A 420 -49.66 -5.91 -18.24
CA ASP A 420 -50.77 -6.14 -19.18
C ASP A 420 -51.57 -4.85 -19.48
N GLY A 421 -52.64 -4.99 -20.27
CA GLY A 421 -53.69 -3.98 -20.48
C GLY A 421 -53.48 -3.02 -21.65
N ALA A 422 -52.25 -2.58 -21.90
CA ALA A 422 -51.94 -1.67 -23.00
C ALA A 422 -51.74 -2.38 -24.36
N THR A 423 -51.81 -1.63 -25.46
CA THR A 423 -51.59 -2.13 -26.84
C THR A 423 -50.41 -1.44 -27.53
N PHE A 424 -49.81 -2.11 -28.52
CA PHE A 424 -48.70 -1.57 -29.31
C PHE A 424 -49.18 -0.55 -30.36
N GLY A 425 -48.39 0.49 -30.61
CA GLY A 425 -48.60 1.47 -31.69
C GLY A 425 -49.33 2.75 -31.26
N THR A 426 -49.99 3.43 -32.20
CA THR A 426 -50.61 4.75 -31.97
C THR A 426 -51.79 4.74 -31.00
N GLY A 427 -52.30 3.55 -30.65
CA GLY A 427 -53.33 3.35 -29.63
C GLY A 427 -52.78 3.16 -28.22
N PHE A 428 -51.45 3.23 -28.00
CA PHE A 428 -50.86 3.11 -26.68
C PHE A 428 -51.32 4.24 -25.77
N ASN A 429 -51.88 3.88 -24.61
CA ASN A 429 -52.26 4.79 -23.56
C ASN A 429 -51.65 4.31 -22.23
N PRO A 430 -50.80 5.13 -21.58
CA PRO A 430 -50.10 4.71 -20.37
C PRO A 430 -51.01 4.42 -19.18
N ASN A 431 -52.24 4.95 -19.16
CA ASN A 431 -53.21 4.66 -18.10
C ASN A 431 -53.80 3.26 -18.19
N ASP A 432 -53.64 2.59 -19.34
CA ASP A 432 -54.13 1.22 -19.55
C ASP A 432 -53.08 0.17 -19.12
N VAL A 433 -51.87 0.61 -18.73
CA VAL A 433 -50.79 -0.28 -18.28
C VAL A 433 -51.03 -0.73 -16.85
N ASN A 434 -51.29 -2.02 -16.65
CA ASN A 434 -51.35 -2.62 -15.32
C ASN A 434 -50.03 -3.33 -15.00
N ARG A 435 -49.66 -3.37 -13.70
CA ARG A 435 -48.49 -4.07 -13.19
C ARG A 435 -48.84 -4.94 -11.98
N PRO A 436 -49.73 -5.94 -12.13
CA PRO A 436 -50.07 -6.82 -11.02
C PRO A 436 -48.82 -7.53 -10.48
N ALA A 437 -48.76 -7.65 -9.15
CA ALA A 437 -47.74 -8.45 -8.49
C ALA A 437 -47.88 -9.91 -8.94
N TRP A 438 -46.78 -10.51 -9.39
CA TRP A 438 -46.78 -11.88 -9.88
C TRP A 438 -46.35 -12.87 -8.78
N GLY A 439 -45.35 -12.50 -7.99
CA GLY A 439 -44.72 -13.38 -7.01
C GLY A 439 -43.24 -13.07 -6.90
N THR A 440 -42.42 -14.08 -6.64
CA THR A 440 -40.96 -13.91 -6.57
C THR A 440 -40.22 -14.89 -7.47
N ALA A 441 -39.02 -14.49 -7.88
CA ALA A 441 -38.02 -15.40 -8.45
C ALA A 441 -36.76 -15.35 -7.60
N LYS A 442 -36.33 -16.52 -7.11
CA LYS A 442 -35.08 -16.67 -6.38
C LYS A 442 -34.01 -17.22 -7.30
N PHE A 443 -32.98 -16.42 -7.55
CA PHE A 443 -31.81 -16.82 -8.31
C PHE A 443 -30.74 -17.35 -7.36
N THR A 444 -30.07 -18.43 -7.77
CA THR A 444 -28.85 -18.94 -7.13
C THR A 444 -27.81 -19.18 -8.21
N PHE A 445 -26.68 -18.48 -8.15
CA PHE A 445 -25.61 -18.63 -9.11
C PHE A 445 -24.49 -19.49 -8.55
N THR A 446 -24.02 -20.45 -9.35
CA THR A 446 -22.88 -21.30 -9.01
C THR A 446 -21.62 -20.87 -9.74
N SER A 447 -21.77 -20.10 -10.82
CA SER A 447 -20.68 -19.47 -11.56
C SER A 447 -21.18 -18.29 -12.40
N CYS A 448 -20.26 -17.62 -13.07
CA CYS A 448 -20.55 -16.60 -14.09
C CYS A 448 -21.39 -17.07 -15.29
N THR A 449 -21.56 -18.39 -15.46
CA THR A 449 -22.23 -18.99 -16.63
C THR A 449 -23.38 -19.92 -16.27
N GLN A 450 -23.55 -20.25 -14.99
CA GLN A 450 -24.54 -21.21 -14.52
C GLN A 450 -25.26 -20.70 -13.26
N GLY A 451 -26.56 -20.94 -13.23
CA GLY A 451 -27.38 -20.69 -12.05
C GLY A 451 -28.70 -21.46 -12.10
N THR A 452 -29.53 -21.23 -11.09
CA THR A 452 -30.88 -21.76 -10.99
C THR A 452 -31.84 -20.63 -10.64
N VAL A 453 -33.07 -20.73 -11.12
CA VAL A 453 -34.17 -19.83 -10.77
C VAL A 453 -35.33 -20.64 -10.25
N GLU A 454 -35.77 -20.32 -9.03
CA GLU A 454 -36.96 -20.86 -8.42
C GLU A 454 -38.10 -19.84 -8.52
N PHE A 455 -39.17 -20.20 -9.21
CA PHE A 455 -40.35 -19.38 -9.43
C PHE A 455 -41.41 -19.67 -8.37
N MET A 456 -41.90 -18.61 -7.74
CA MET A 456 -42.91 -18.68 -6.68
C MET A 456 -44.05 -17.69 -6.99
N PRO A 457 -45.03 -18.08 -7.83
CA PRO A 457 -46.20 -17.25 -8.09
C PRO A 457 -47.01 -17.05 -6.79
N ASN A 458 -47.61 -15.87 -6.64
CA ASN A 458 -48.54 -15.62 -5.55
C ASN A 458 -49.88 -16.34 -5.79
N GLN A 459 -50.76 -16.36 -4.78
CA GLN A 459 -52.02 -17.09 -4.85
C GLN A 459 -52.90 -16.65 -6.04
N ALA A 460 -52.95 -15.35 -6.35
CA ALA A 460 -53.73 -14.86 -7.47
C ALA A 460 -53.21 -15.38 -8.82
N MET A 461 -51.89 -15.45 -8.99
CA MET A 461 -51.28 -16.04 -10.19
C MET A 461 -51.49 -17.56 -10.24
N ILE A 462 -51.45 -18.27 -9.11
CA ILE A 462 -51.78 -19.69 -9.04
C ILE A 462 -53.22 -19.95 -9.49
N ASP A 463 -54.16 -19.13 -9.02
CA ASP A 463 -55.58 -19.22 -9.41
C ASP A 463 -55.78 -18.95 -10.92
N MET A 464 -54.84 -18.23 -11.54
CA MET A 464 -54.80 -17.97 -13.00
C MET A 464 -54.03 -19.05 -13.79
N GLY A 465 -53.54 -20.10 -13.14
CA GLY A 465 -52.88 -21.24 -13.78
C GLY A 465 -51.36 -21.16 -13.88
N TYR A 466 -50.72 -20.21 -13.20
CA TYR A 466 -49.26 -20.22 -13.04
C TYR A 466 -48.84 -21.27 -12.00
N GLU A 467 -47.71 -21.93 -12.24
CA GLU A 467 -47.17 -22.96 -11.35
C GLU A 467 -45.81 -22.56 -10.79
N ALA A 468 -45.51 -23.04 -9.58
CA ALA A 468 -44.17 -22.94 -9.01
C ALA A 468 -43.28 -24.01 -9.63
N PHE A 469 -42.08 -23.63 -10.08
CA PHE A 469 -41.10 -24.57 -10.63
C PHE A 469 -39.68 -24.01 -10.54
N THR A 470 -38.69 -24.87 -10.80
CA THR A 470 -37.28 -24.48 -10.84
C THR A 470 -36.72 -24.74 -12.23
N VAL A 471 -35.87 -23.82 -12.70
CA VAL A 471 -35.16 -23.95 -13.99
C VAL A 471 -33.67 -23.67 -13.79
N ASN A 472 -32.83 -24.46 -14.45
CA ASN A 472 -31.41 -24.13 -14.57
C ASN A 472 -31.24 -23.08 -15.67
N ILE A 473 -30.43 -22.07 -15.43
CA ILE A 473 -30.13 -21.03 -16.40
C ILE A 473 -28.66 -21.02 -16.77
N GLU A 474 -28.41 -20.78 -18.05
CA GLU A 474 -27.08 -20.67 -18.62
C GLU A 474 -26.94 -19.31 -19.32
N ARG A 475 -25.71 -18.79 -19.38
CA ARG A 475 -25.44 -17.50 -20.03
C ARG A 475 -25.13 -17.69 -21.51
N LEU A 476 -25.81 -16.94 -22.39
CA LEU A 476 -25.61 -17.04 -23.84
C LEU A 476 -24.29 -16.39 -24.31
N LEU A 477 -23.92 -15.27 -23.69
CA LEU A 477 -22.75 -14.49 -24.05
C LEU A 477 -21.80 -14.43 -22.85
N THR A 478 -20.61 -15.02 -22.99
CA THR A 478 -19.56 -14.95 -21.98
C THR A 478 -18.92 -13.56 -22.01
N SER A 479 -18.92 -12.84 -20.88
CA SER A 479 -18.13 -11.61 -20.74
C SER A 479 -16.66 -11.92 -20.45
N GLU A 480 -15.74 -11.10 -20.95
CA GLU A 480 -14.32 -11.15 -20.57
C GLU A 480 -14.13 -10.98 -19.04
N ALA A 481 -14.97 -10.18 -18.38
CA ALA A 481 -15.03 -10.06 -16.91
C ALA A 481 -15.49 -11.35 -16.16
N CYS A 482 -15.62 -12.47 -16.88
CA CYS A 482 -16.04 -13.77 -16.36
C CYS A 482 -15.17 -14.93 -16.91
N THR A 483 -14.04 -14.65 -17.54
CA THR A 483 -13.15 -15.69 -18.06
C THR A 483 -12.05 -16.05 -17.06
N ALA A 484 -12.24 -17.22 -16.42
CA ALA A 484 -11.30 -18.12 -15.74
C ALA A 484 -10.58 -17.64 -14.46
#